data_AF-A0A966VZK2-F1
#
_entry.id   AF-A0A966VZK2-F1
#
_cell.length_a   1.000
_cell.length_b   1.000
_cell.length_c   1.000
_cell.angle_alpha   90.00
_cell.angle_beta   90.00
_cell.angle_gamma   90.00
#
_symmetry.space_group_name_H-M   'P 1'
#
loop_
_entity.id
_entity.type
_entity.pdbx_description
1 polymer ?
#
loop_
_entity_poly.entity_id
_entity_poly.type
_entity_poly.pdbx_seq_one_letter_code
_entity_poly.pdbx_strand_id
1 'polypeptide(L)' 'MTMITYVDGTEVRVGDAVRLARGVHTGTVLHVIESAHDVHAWNIEVPGVMIDTSFGGWCFYRKDSLTDEDEIVFVSRTAA' A
#
# COMPACT_ATOMS: atom_id res chain seq x y z
N MET A 1 -17.61 -3.49 0.62
CA MET A 1 -16.30 -2.79 0.59
C MET A 1 -15.26 -3.83 0.93
N THR A 2 -14.27 -4.02 0.06
CA THR A 2 -13.17 -4.96 0.30
C THR A 2 -12.04 -4.16 0.91
N MET A 3 -11.81 -4.35 2.20
CA MET A 3 -10.77 -3.66 2.97
C MET A 3 -9.40 -4.21 2.58
N ILE A 4 -8.43 -3.34 2.27
CA ILE A 4 -7.04 -3.76 2.05
C ILE A 4 -6.33 -3.86 3.40
N THR A 5 -5.67 -5.01 3.64
CA THR A 5 -4.93 -5.29 4.87
C THR A 5 -3.49 -5.69 4.56
N TYR A 6 -2.57 -5.33 5.45
CA TYR A 6 -1.23 -5.92 5.52
C TYR A 6 -1.30 -7.38 5.97
N VAL A 7 -0.17 -8.10 5.92
CA VAL A 7 -0.11 -9.53 6.31
C VAL A 7 -0.52 -9.77 7.77
N ASP A 8 -0.26 -8.82 8.65
CA ASP A 8 -0.57 -8.89 10.08
C ASP A 8 -2.07 -8.63 10.36
N GLY A 9 -2.86 -8.38 9.33
CA GLY A 9 -4.28 -8.06 9.42
C GLY A 9 -4.56 -6.57 9.70
N THR A 10 -3.53 -5.74 9.84
CA THR A 10 -3.69 -4.30 10.01
C THR A 10 -4.31 -3.70 8.75
N GLU A 11 -5.39 -2.92 8.91
CA GLU A 11 -6.01 -2.17 7.81
C GLU A 11 -5.02 -1.12 7.28
N VAL A 12 -4.85 -1.06 5.95
CA VAL A 12 -4.01 -0.06 5.30
C VAL A 12 -4.69 1.30 5.32
N ARG A 13 -3.95 2.34 5.69
CA ARG A 13 -4.42 3.73 5.64
C ARG A 13 -3.40 4.67 5.03
N VAL A 14 -3.90 5.78 4.49
CA VAL A 14 -3.05 6.89 4.04
C VAL A 14 -2.25 7.43 5.21
N GLY A 15 -0.96 7.67 4.97
CA GLY A 15 0.01 8.11 5.97
C GLY A 15 0.75 6.98 6.69
N ASP A 16 0.41 5.72 6.42
CA ASP A 16 1.14 4.58 6.99
C ASP A 16 2.58 4.56 6.51
N ALA A 17 3.51 4.48 7.47
CA ALA A 17 4.90 4.16 7.20
C ALA A 17 5.03 2.65 6.99
N VAL A 18 5.69 2.25 5.91
CA VAL A 18 5.86 0.85 5.53
C VAL A 18 7.32 0.51 5.21
N ARG A 19 7.66 -0.77 5.30
CA ARG A 19 8.87 -1.36 4.75
C ARG A 19 8.56 -2.12 3.47
N LEU A 20 9.45 -1.99 2.50
CA LEU A 20 9.34 -2.54 1.16
C LEU A 20 10.56 -3.41 0.85
N ALA A 21 10.42 -4.33 -0.12
CA ALA A 21 11.51 -5.16 -0.63
C ALA A 21 12.30 -5.84 0.50
N ARG A 22 11.58 -6.58 1.37
CA ARG A 22 12.15 -7.28 2.54
C ARG A 22 12.91 -6.37 3.50
N GLY A 23 12.44 -5.12 3.61
CA GLY A 23 12.97 -4.13 4.52
C GLY A 23 14.17 -3.34 4.03
N VAL A 24 14.57 -3.50 2.76
CA VAL A 24 15.64 -2.70 2.15
C VAL A 24 15.22 -1.23 1.99
N HIS A 25 13.93 -0.99 1.76
CA HIS A 25 13.40 0.34 1.52
C HIS A 25 12.25 0.66 2.46
N THR A 26 11.97 1.96 2.62
CA THR A 26 10.80 2.45 3.35
C THR A 26 9.88 3.19 2.39
N GLY A 27 8.64 3.39 2.79
CA GLY A 27 7.71 4.24 2.07
C GLY A 27 6.58 4.76 2.93
N THR A 28 5.80 5.67 2.36
CA THR A 28 4.58 6.20 2.98
C THR A 28 3.40 5.96 2.05
N VAL A 29 2.31 5.39 2.56
CA VAL A 29 1.08 5.21 1.77
C VAL A 29 0.47 6.58 1.47
N LEU A 30 0.30 6.90 0.19
CA LEU A 30 -0.32 8.14 -0.28
C LEU A 30 -1.80 7.97 -0.59
N HIS A 31 -2.17 6.83 -1.18
CA HIS A 31 -3.54 6.53 -1.58
C HIS A 31 -3.85 5.06 -1.38
N VAL A 32 -5.08 4.78 -0.94
CA VAL A 32 -5.68 3.44 -0.91
C VAL A 32 -6.78 3.42 -1.97
N ILE A 33 -6.66 2.52 -2.95
CA ILE A 33 -7.54 2.44 -4.11
C ILE A 33 -8.34 1.15 -4.02
N GLU A 34 -9.59 1.25 -3.57
CA GLU A 34 -10.42 0.07 -3.27
C GLU A 34 -11.66 -0.06 -4.13
N SER A 35 -12.29 1.06 -4.51
CA SER A 35 -13.55 1.04 -5.22
C SER A 35 -13.35 0.77 -6.71
N ALA A 36 -14.31 0.10 -7.36
CA ALA A 36 -14.27 -0.11 -8.80
C ALA A 36 -14.24 1.22 -9.58
N HIS A 37 -14.85 2.27 -9.03
CA HIS A 37 -14.79 3.62 -9.58
C HIS A 37 -13.36 4.17 -9.55
N ASP A 38 -12.66 4.04 -8.43
CA ASP A 38 -11.29 4.55 -8.31
C ASP A 38 -10.29 3.73 -9.13
N VAL A 39 -10.45 2.40 -9.16
CA VAL A 39 -9.69 1.50 -10.04
C VAL A 39 -9.82 1.95 -11.50
N HIS A 40 -11.04 2.25 -11.95
CA HIS A 40 -11.28 2.77 -13.29
C HIS A 40 -10.70 4.19 -13.49
N ALA A 41 -10.91 5.09 -12.54
CA ALA A 41 -10.45 6.48 -12.62
C ALA A 41 -8.92 6.60 -12.68
N TRP A 42 -8.21 5.68 -12.02
CA TRP A 42 -6.74 5.60 -12.04
C TRP A 42 -6.21 4.78 -13.22
N ASN A 43 -7.09 4.21 -14.06
CA ASN A 43 -6.74 3.34 -15.18
C ASN A 43 -5.84 2.17 -14.77
N ILE A 44 -6.21 1.49 -13.68
CA ILE A 44 -5.55 0.28 -13.17
C ILE A 44 -6.51 -0.91 -13.19
N GLU A 45 -5.96 -2.13 -13.10
CA GLU A 45 -6.77 -3.36 -13.26
C GLU A 45 -7.36 -3.87 -11.94
N VAL A 46 -6.70 -3.61 -10.81
CA VAL A 46 -7.07 -4.18 -9.51
C VAL A 46 -6.87 -3.17 -8.38
N PRO A 47 -7.56 -3.35 -7.23
CA PRO A 47 -7.31 -2.58 -6.02
C PRO A 47 -5.86 -2.65 -5.55
N GLY A 48 -5.42 -1.61 -4.86
CA GLY A 48 -4.04 -1.53 -4.38
C GLY A 48 -3.76 -0.22 -3.67
N VAL A 49 -2.47 0.08 -3.54
CA VAL A 49 -1.98 1.24 -2.79
C VAL A 49 -0.92 1.98 -3.60
N MET A 50 -0.92 3.30 -3.48
CA MET A 50 0.17 4.14 -3.98
C MET A 50 1.09 4.48 -2.83
N ILE A 51 2.40 4.26 -3.01
CA ILE A 51 3.40 4.46 -1.96
C ILE A 51 4.48 5.42 -2.46
N ASP A 52 4.78 6.45 -1.68
CA ASP A 52 5.97 7.28 -1.87
C ASP A 52 7.18 6.54 -1.31
N THR A 53 8.15 6.22 -2.16
CA THR A 53 9.23 5.29 -1.82
C THR A 53 10.53 6.01 -1.50
N SER A 54 11.32 5.45 -0.58
CA SER A 54 12.62 6.02 -0.19
C SER A 54 13.66 5.98 -1.30
N PHE A 55 13.48 5.12 -2.31
CA PHE A 55 14.34 5.05 -3.49
C PHE A 55 13.90 5.99 -4.62
N GLY A 56 12.84 6.77 -4.39
CA GLY A 56 12.36 7.82 -5.27
C GLY A 56 11.17 7.38 -6.13
N GLY A 57 10.14 8.22 -6.12
CA GLY A 57 8.96 8.06 -6.96
C GLY A 57 7.80 7.35 -6.27
N TRP A 58 6.64 7.49 -6.90
CA TRP A 58 5.39 6.90 -6.44
C TRP A 58 5.17 5.57 -7.15
N CYS A 59 5.10 4.50 -6.36
CA CYS A 59 4.95 3.15 -6.85
C CYS A 59 3.57 2.60 -6.49
N PHE A 60 2.89 2.05 -7.48
CA PHE A 60 1.64 1.33 -7.28
C PHE A 60 1.93 -0.12 -6.93
N TYR A 61 1.31 -0.61 -5.86
CA TYR A 61 1.35 -2.01 -5.44
C TYR A 61 -0.06 -2.57 -5.42
N ARG A 62 -0.25 -3.70 -6.09
CA ARG A 62 -1.53 -4.43 -6.11
C ARG A 62 -1.81 -4.97 -4.71
N LYS A 63 -3.10 -5.08 -4.34
CA LYS A 63 -3.50 -5.60 -3.02
C LYS A 63 -2.84 -6.94 -2.68
N ASP A 64 -2.68 -7.83 -3.66
CA ASP A 64 -2.13 -9.18 -3.46
C ASP A 64 -0.62 -9.11 -3.10
N SER A 65 0.08 -8.08 -3.59
CA SER A 65 1.50 -7.85 -3.29
C SER A 65 1.76 -7.45 -1.83
N LEU A 66 0.74 -7.07 -1.07
CA LEU A 66 0.88 -6.78 0.36
C LEU A 66 1.00 -8.06 1.19
N THR A 67 0.56 -9.20 0.65
CA THR A 67 0.55 -10.51 1.31
C THR A 67 1.45 -11.54 0.63
N ASP A 68 2.04 -11.21 -0.51
CA ASP A 68 2.97 -12.05 -1.27
C ASP A 68 4.44 -11.93 -0.77
N GLU A 69 5.38 -12.66 -1.40
CA GLU A 69 6.78 -12.84 -0.97
C GLU A 69 7.66 -11.57 -0.90
N ASP A 70 7.19 -10.45 -1.49
CA ASP A 70 7.85 -9.13 -1.42
C ASP A 70 7.29 -8.23 -0.31
N GLU A 71 6.41 -8.80 0.53
CA GLU A 71 5.67 -8.28 1.67
C GLU A 71 5.92 -6.80 2.01
N ILE A 72 4.87 -6.01 1.81
CA ILE A 72 4.81 -4.64 2.29
C ILE A 72 4.40 -4.69 3.76
N VAL A 73 5.34 -4.36 4.64
CA VAL A 73 5.16 -4.50 6.09
C VAL A 73 4.78 -3.16 6.69
N PHE A 74 3.69 -3.14 7.46
CA PHE A 74 3.32 -1.99 8.28
C PHE A 74 4.39 -1.71 9.35
N VAL A 75 4.82 -0.45 9.47
CA VAL A 75 5.80 -0.03 10.49
C VAL A 75 5.12 0.79 11.56
N SER A 76 4.45 1.85 11.16
CA SER A 76 3.80 2.76 12.08
C SER A 76 2.77 3.63 11.38
N ARG A 77 1.85 4.14 12.19
CA ARG A 77 0.91 5.18 11.83
C ARG A 77 1.02 6.23 12.93
N THR A 78 1.29 7.48 12.57
CA THR A 78 1.18 8.57 13.55
C THR A 78 -0.29 8.63 13.96
N ALA A 79 -0.58 8.34 15.23
CA ALA A 79 -1.92 8.54 15.75
C ALA A 79 -2.23 10.04 15.68
N ALA A 80 -3.32 10.37 14.99
CA ALA A 80 -3.88 11.72 15.02
C ALA A 80 -4.43 12.03 16.42
#